data_AF-A0A2V5UUG4-F1
#
_entry.id   AF-A0A2V5UUG4-F1
#
_cell.length_a   1.000
_cell.length_b   1.000
_cell.length_c   1.000
_cell.angle_alpha   90.00
_cell.angle_beta   90.00
_cell.angle_gamma   90.00
#
_symmetry.space_group_name_H-M   'P 1'
#
loop_
_entity.id
_entity.type
_entity.pdbx_description
1 polymer ?
#
loop_
_entity_poly.entity_id
_entity_poly.type
_entity_poly.pdbx_seq_one_letter_code
_entity_poly.pdbx_strand_id
1 'polypeptide(L)'
;MKEKIPAVTFVIAVCSFLLSSCDTPVGQGAGWGAATGAIIGGAATGRVQGAAIGAAAGAAAGTLVGAAIQEDQAARYGPPPPGGFPVARWAGTPGFYYSPYTGRVYDLRGIPPGGLTRDVDTGRLFRKP
;
A
#
# COMPACT_ATOMS: atom_id res chain seq x y z
N MET A 1 -0.37 17.01 33.07
CA MET A 1 -0.42 16.03 31.97
C MET A 1 -1.13 16.54 30.69
N LYS A 2 -1.20 17.86 30.45
CA LYS A 2 -1.84 18.45 29.25
C LYS A 2 -0.82 18.94 28.19
N GLU A 3 0.37 19.37 28.62
CA GLU A 3 1.44 19.88 27.74
C GLU A 3 2.05 18.86 26.77
N LYS A 4 1.94 17.54 27.04
CA LYS A 4 2.54 16.49 26.19
C LYS A 4 1.63 16.05 25.05
N ILE A 5 0.33 16.32 25.15
CA ILE A 5 -0.67 15.95 24.15
C ILE A 5 -0.42 16.68 22.81
N PRO A 6 -0.17 18.01 22.76
CA PRO A 6 0.07 18.68 21.47
C PRO A 6 1.38 18.22 20.82
N ALA A 7 2.41 17.91 21.60
CA ALA A 7 3.68 17.39 21.07
C ALA A 7 3.52 15.99 20.46
N VAL A 8 2.78 15.10 21.12
CA VAL A 8 2.48 13.75 20.61
C VAL A 8 1.61 13.85 19.35
N THR A 9 0.58 14.69 19.34
CA THR A 9 -0.25 14.92 18.15
C THR A 9 0.54 15.51 16.99
N PHE A 10 1.46 16.45 17.26
CA PHE A 10 2.31 17.06 16.24
C PHE A 10 3.31 16.05 15.65
N VAL A 11 3.94 15.21 16.49
CA VAL A 11 4.84 14.15 16.02
C VAL A 11 4.10 13.11 15.20
N ILE A 12 2.90 12.69 15.63
CA ILE A 12 2.06 11.75 14.86
C ILE A 12 1.62 12.38 13.53
N ALA A 13 1.19 13.64 13.53
CA ALA A 13 0.78 14.35 12.32
C ALA A 13 1.93 14.52 11.33
N VAL A 14 3.13 14.88 11.81
CA VAL A 14 4.34 14.99 10.98
C VAL A 14 4.78 13.62 10.44
N CYS A 15 4.72 12.56 11.25
CA CYS A 15 5.00 11.20 10.79
C CYS A 15 4.02 10.73 9.72
N SER A 16 2.72 10.98 9.87
CA SER A 16 1.71 10.66 8.84
C SER A 16 1.95 11.41 7.54
N PHE A 17 2.36 12.68 7.60
CA PHE A 17 2.67 13.48 6.42
C PHE A 17 3.93 12.99 5.68
N LEU A 18 4.94 12.53 6.43
CA LEU A 18 6.16 11.95 5.87
C LEU A 18 5.92 10.54 5.29
N LEU A 19 5.07 9.73 5.92
CA LEU A 19 4.70 8.39 5.45
C LEU A 19 3.82 8.44 4.20
N SER A 20 2.91 9.42 4.08
CA SER A 20 2.13 9.64 2.85
C SER A 20 2.98 10.04 1.64
N SER A 21 4.18 10.60 1.85
CA SER A 21 5.09 10.98 0.74
C SER A 21 5.83 9.79 0.12
N CYS A 22 5.90 8.65 0.81
CA CYS A 22 6.47 7.40 0.31
C CYS A 22 5.38 6.33 0.37
N ASP A 23 4.55 6.28 -0.68
CA ASP A 23 3.47 5.30 -0.88
C ASP A 23 4.07 3.89 -1.11
N THR A 24 4.73 3.39 -0.07
CA THR A 24 5.43 2.12 -0.05
C THR A 24 4.53 1.11 0.66
N PRO A 25 4.31 -0.08 0.07
CA PRO A 25 3.59 -1.18 0.73
C PRO A 25 4.09 -1.47 2.15
N VAL A 26 5.40 -1.28 2.36
CA VAL A 26 6.09 -1.44 3.64
C VAL A 26 5.62 -0.43 4.69
N GLY A 27 5.49 0.85 4.32
CA GLY A 27 5.06 1.91 5.22
C GLY A 27 3.60 1.76 5.64
N GLN A 28 2.72 1.34 4.73
CA GLN A 28 1.31 1.05 5.05
C GLN A 28 1.17 -0.12 6.02
N GLY A 29 1.90 -1.22 5.78
CA GLY A 29 1.91 -2.38 6.68
C GLY A 29 2.42 -2.03 8.08
N ALA A 30 3.52 -1.27 8.14
CA ALA A 30 4.10 -0.78 9.40
C ALA A 30 3.16 0.15 10.17
N GLY A 31 2.50 1.08 9.49
CA GLY A 31 1.57 2.04 10.09
C GLY A 31 0.35 1.35 10.71
N TRP A 32 -0.29 0.45 9.97
CA TRP A 32 -1.42 -0.32 10.48
C TRP A 32 -1.00 -1.26 11.61
N GLY A 33 0.14 -1.94 11.46
CA GLY A 33 0.69 -2.79 12.51
C GLY A 33 0.99 -2.01 13.79
N ALA A 34 1.59 -0.82 13.70
CA ALA A 34 1.87 0.04 14.84
C ALA A 34 0.60 0.51 15.55
N ALA A 35 -0.40 0.96 14.78
CA ALA A 35 -1.66 1.43 15.33
C ALA A 35 -2.42 0.31 16.07
N THR A 36 -2.57 -0.85 15.42
CA THR A 36 -3.25 -2.01 16.01
C THR A 36 -2.47 -2.53 17.23
N GLY A 37 -1.15 -2.62 17.12
CA GLY A 37 -0.28 -3.04 18.21
C GLY A 37 -0.34 -2.10 19.41
N ALA A 38 -0.42 -0.78 19.18
CA ALA A 38 -0.56 0.22 20.24
C ALA A 38 -1.88 0.07 21.01
N ILE A 39 -2.98 -0.17 20.31
CA ILE A 39 -4.30 -0.37 20.91
C ILE A 39 -4.29 -1.64 21.77
N ILE A 40 -3.80 -2.76 21.21
CA ILE A 40 -3.75 -4.03 21.94
C ILE A 40 -2.82 -3.95 23.14
N GLY A 41 -1.62 -3.41 22.97
CA GLY A 41 -0.64 -3.27 24.05
C GLY A 41 -1.08 -2.29 25.14
N GLY A 42 -1.78 -1.22 24.76
CA GLY A 42 -2.38 -0.27 25.69
C GLY A 42 -3.55 -0.87 26.47
N ALA A 43 -4.44 -1.61 25.80
CA ALA A 43 -5.59 -2.25 26.41
C ALA A 43 -5.18 -3.41 27.35
N ALA A 44 -4.19 -4.21 26.95
CA ALA A 44 -3.74 -5.37 27.72
C ALA A 44 -2.98 -4.98 29.01
N THR A 45 -2.22 -3.88 28.98
CA THR A 45 -1.37 -3.48 30.11
C THR A 45 -1.95 -2.32 30.92
N GLY A 46 -2.88 -1.55 30.36
CA GLY A 46 -3.41 -0.32 30.95
C GLY A 46 -2.39 0.82 31.05
N ARG A 47 -1.24 0.71 30.35
CA ARG A 47 -0.12 1.65 30.45
C ARG A 47 0.34 2.09 29.06
N VAL A 48 0.79 3.34 28.98
CA VAL A 48 1.40 3.91 27.75
C VAL A 48 2.61 3.08 27.28
N GLN A 49 3.30 2.43 28.22
CA GLN A 49 4.45 1.58 27.94
C GLN A 49 4.08 0.31 27.16
N GLY A 50 2.94 -0.32 27.47
CA GLY A 50 2.46 -1.45 26.68
C GLY A 50 1.97 -1.02 25.31
N ALA A 51 1.37 0.17 25.18
CA ALA A 51 1.05 0.74 23.88
C ALA A 51 2.31 0.99 23.04
N ALA A 52 3.39 1.50 23.64
CA ALA A 52 4.66 1.71 22.93
C ALA A 52 5.31 0.39 22.49
N ILE A 53 5.32 -0.64 23.34
CA ILE A 53 5.86 -1.97 23.01
C ILE A 53 5.01 -2.63 21.91
N GLY A 54 3.69 -2.55 22.02
CA GLY A 54 2.78 -3.07 21.01
C GLY A 54 2.92 -2.34 19.68
N ALA A 55 3.08 -1.01 19.71
CA ALA A 55 3.36 -0.21 18.52
C ALA A 55 4.67 -0.62 17.84
N ALA A 56 5.75 -0.78 18.61
CA ALA A 56 7.05 -1.18 18.07
C ALA A 56 7.02 -2.59 17.46
N ALA A 57 6.41 -3.56 18.16
CA ALA A 57 6.28 -4.92 17.68
C ALA A 57 5.38 -5.01 16.45
N GLY A 58 4.25 -4.30 16.45
CA GLY A 58 3.33 -4.24 15.32
C GLY A 58 3.93 -3.53 14.11
N ALA A 59 4.71 -2.46 14.32
CA ALA A 59 5.46 -1.79 13.26
C ALA A 59 6.48 -2.74 12.63
N ALA A 60 7.28 -3.43 13.45
CA ALA A 60 8.29 -4.37 12.97
C ALA A 60 7.68 -5.55 12.21
N ALA A 61 6.56 -6.10 12.68
CA ALA A 61 5.85 -7.15 11.95
C ALA A 61 5.28 -6.60 10.62
N GLY A 62 4.69 -5.41 10.66
CA GLY A 62 4.14 -4.73 9.48
C GLY A 62 5.19 -4.38 8.42
N THR A 63 6.38 -3.94 8.83
CA THR A 63 7.50 -3.69 7.90
C THR A 63 8.00 -4.99 7.28
N LEU A 64 8.17 -6.05 8.07
CA LEU A 64 8.63 -7.34 7.54
C LEU A 64 7.63 -7.94 6.54
N VAL A 65 6.34 -7.91 6.87
CA VAL A 65 5.28 -8.38 5.96
C VAL A 65 5.22 -7.51 4.71
N GLY A 66 5.26 -6.18 4.86
CA GLY A 66 5.25 -5.28 3.71
C GLY A 66 6.48 -5.45 2.82
N ALA A 67 7.66 -5.71 3.39
CA ALA A 67 8.87 -6.02 2.64
C ALA A 67 8.75 -7.37 1.92
N ALA A 68 8.25 -8.41 2.60
CA ALA A 68 8.01 -9.71 1.98
C ALA A 68 6.99 -9.64 0.82
N ILE A 69 5.94 -8.84 0.97
CA ILE A 69 4.99 -8.57 -0.11
C ILE A 69 5.70 -7.83 -1.24
N GLN A 70 6.50 -6.79 -0.94
CA GLN A 70 7.23 -6.05 -1.98
C GLN A 70 8.16 -6.96 -2.80
N GLU A 71 8.88 -7.86 -2.14
CA GLU A 71 9.74 -8.89 -2.75
C GLU A 71 8.93 -9.88 -3.60
N ASP A 72 7.81 -10.42 -3.08
CA ASP A 72 6.92 -11.31 -3.83
C ASP A 72 6.29 -10.60 -5.05
N GLN A 73 5.92 -9.33 -4.89
CA GLN A 73 5.42 -8.51 -5.99
C GLN A 73 6.51 -8.25 -7.03
N ALA A 74 7.73 -7.92 -6.62
CA ALA A 74 8.85 -7.71 -7.53
C ALA A 74 9.22 -9.00 -8.27
N ALA A 75 9.19 -10.14 -7.60
CA ALA A 75 9.45 -11.46 -8.19
C ALA A 75 8.35 -11.92 -9.15
N ARG A 76 7.07 -11.63 -8.85
CA ARG A 76 5.93 -12.02 -9.71
C ARG A 76 5.64 -11.05 -10.85
N TYR A 77 5.83 -9.76 -10.63
CA TYR A 77 5.31 -8.70 -11.52
C TYR A 77 6.39 -7.77 -12.07
N GLY A 78 7.62 -7.87 -11.56
CA GLY A 78 8.70 -6.93 -11.86
C GLY A 78 8.59 -5.63 -11.06
N PRO A 79 9.70 -4.88 -10.90
CA PRO A 79 9.68 -3.61 -10.20
C PRO A 79 8.71 -2.63 -10.90
N PRO A 80 7.85 -1.91 -10.16
CA PRO A 80 6.97 -0.92 -10.75
C PRO A 80 7.80 0.15 -11.49
N PRO A 81 7.49 0.45 -12.76
CA PRO A 81 8.24 1.46 -13.50
C PRO A 81 8.07 2.84 -12.85
N PRO A 82 9.14 3.66 -12.79
CA PRO A 82 9.06 5.04 -12.32
C PRO A 82 8.06 5.80 -13.20
N GLY A 83 6.90 6.15 -12.66
CA GLY A 83 5.77 6.74 -13.40
C GLY A 83 4.46 5.94 -13.34
N GLY A 84 4.47 4.75 -12.72
CA GLY A 84 3.27 3.92 -12.53
C GLY A 84 2.90 3.10 -13.76
N PHE A 85 1.84 2.29 -13.63
CA PHE A 85 1.37 1.45 -14.73
C PHE A 85 0.57 2.28 -15.74
N PRO A 86 0.86 2.15 -17.04
CA PRO A 86 0.12 2.86 -18.07
C PRO A 86 -1.35 2.42 -18.07
N VAL A 87 -2.24 3.38 -18.33
CA VAL A 87 -3.68 3.17 -18.32
C VAL A 87 -4.12 2.55 -19.64
N ALA A 88 -5.01 1.56 -19.57
CA ALA A 88 -5.63 0.93 -20.72
C ALA A 88 -6.51 1.92 -21.48
N ARG A 89 -6.46 1.89 -22.81
CA ARG A 89 -7.27 2.77 -23.65
C ARG A 89 -8.64 2.14 -23.89
N TRP A 90 -9.72 2.92 -23.80
CA TRP A 90 -11.07 2.39 -24.06
C TRP A 90 -11.20 1.84 -25.48
N ALA A 91 -11.79 0.64 -25.62
CA ALA A 91 -11.80 -0.09 -26.89
C ALA A 91 -13.07 0.07 -27.73
N GLY A 92 -13.95 1.01 -27.39
CA GLY A 92 -15.23 1.18 -28.10
C GLY A 92 -16.37 0.33 -27.53
N THR A 93 -16.05 -0.76 -26.82
CA THR A 93 -17.04 -1.64 -26.19
C THR A 93 -16.97 -1.50 -24.66
N PRO A 94 -18.11 -1.38 -23.95
CA PRO A 94 -18.13 -1.31 -22.49
C PRO A 94 -17.39 -2.48 -21.85
N GLY A 95 -16.44 -2.16 -20.98
CA GLY A 95 -15.64 -3.16 -20.29
C GLY A 95 -14.46 -3.74 -21.07
N PHE A 96 -14.33 -3.44 -22.37
CA PHE A 96 -13.17 -3.82 -23.16
C PHE A 96 -12.19 -2.66 -23.31
N TYR A 97 -10.91 -2.95 -23.12
CA TYR A 97 -9.84 -1.96 -23.17
C TYR A 97 -8.64 -2.49 -23.95
N TYR A 98 -8.00 -1.62 -24.72
CA TYR A 98 -6.75 -1.88 -25.40
C TYR A 98 -5.58 -1.82 -24.42
N SER A 99 -4.72 -2.83 -24.46
CA SER A 99 -3.46 -2.77 -23.75
C SER A 99 -2.57 -1.68 -24.33
N PRO A 100 -1.87 -0.90 -23.49
CA PRO A 100 -0.99 0.18 -23.94
C PRO A 100 0.31 -0.33 -24.57
N TYR A 101 0.58 -1.64 -24.53
CA TYR A 101 1.82 -2.24 -25.02
C TYR A 101 1.67 -2.89 -26.39
N THR A 102 0.64 -3.72 -26.57
CA THR A 102 0.43 -4.50 -27.80
C THR A 102 -0.80 -4.06 -28.57
N GLY A 103 -1.65 -3.20 -27.98
CA GLY A 103 -2.92 -2.81 -28.60
C GLY A 103 -3.92 -3.96 -28.66
N ARG A 104 -3.76 -5.00 -27.85
CA ARG A 104 -4.72 -6.09 -27.75
C ARG A 104 -5.90 -5.72 -26.87
N VAL A 105 -7.07 -6.21 -27.24
CA VAL A 105 -8.30 -5.99 -26.48
C VAL A 105 -8.36 -6.99 -25.32
N TYR A 106 -8.52 -6.46 -24.11
CA TYR A 106 -8.77 -7.23 -22.89
C TYR A 106 -10.15 -6.91 -22.32
N ASP A 107 -10.82 -7.94 -21.83
CA ASP A 107 -12.05 -7.80 -21.06
C ASP A 107 -11.71 -7.46 -19.60
N LEU A 108 -11.97 -6.21 -19.22
CA LEU A 108 -11.74 -5.69 -17.87
C LEU A 108 -13.03 -5.55 -17.06
N ARG A 109 -14.12 -6.23 -17.43
CA ARG A 109 -15.41 -6.14 -16.71
C ARG A 109 -15.33 -6.60 -15.25
N GLY A 110 -14.56 -7.65 -15.00
CA GLY A 110 -14.34 -8.20 -13.65
C GLY A 110 -13.32 -7.43 -12.80
N ILE A 111 -12.68 -6.40 -13.35
CA ILE A 111 -11.58 -5.69 -12.70
C ILE A 111 -12.12 -4.35 -12.17
N PRO A 112 -11.91 -4.02 -10.89
CA PRO A 112 -12.34 -2.74 -10.34
C PRO A 112 -11.63 -1.56 -11.05
N PRO A 113 -12.23 -0.37 -11.08
CA PRO A 113 -11.57 0.82 -11.62
C PRO A 113 -10.24 1.07 -10.89
N GLY A 114 -9.18 1.33 -11.64
CA GLY A 114 -7.81 1.39 -11.09
C GLY A 114 -7.13 0.04 -10.87
N GLY A 115 -7.81 -1.08 -11.10
CA GLY A 115 -7.25 -2.42 -10.99
C GLY A 115 -6.18 -2.68 -12.06
N LEU A 116 -5.19 -3.51 -11.71
CA LEU A 116 -4.09 -3.88 -12.59
C LEU A 116 -4.40 -5.17 -13.33
N THR A 117 -4.07 -5.21 -14.62
CA THR A 117 -4.22 -6.38 -15.49
C THR A 117 -2.93 -6.64 -16.22
N ARG A 118 -2.62 -7.91 -16.46
CA ARG A 118 -1.39 -8.32 -17.14
C ARG A 118 -1.66 -8.54 -18.63
N ASP A 119 -0.84 -7.93 -19.47
CA ASP A 119 -0.77 -8.23 -20.88
C ASP A 119 -0.10 -9.60 -21.08
N VAL A 120 -0.76 -10.52 -21.79
CA VAL A 120 -0.32 -11.91 -21.97
C VAL A 120 0.93 -11.99 -22.85
N ASP A 121 1.09 -11.10 -23.83
CA ASP A 121 2.16 -11.17 -24.81
C ASP A 121 3.46 -10.56 -24.29
N THR A 122 3.35 -9.44 -23.56
CA THR A 122 4.51 -8.72 -23.02
C THR A 122 4.77 -9.04 -21.55
N GLY A 123 3.80 -9.66 -20.87
CA GLY A 123 3.85 -9.92 -19.43
C GLY A 123 3.74 -8.65 -18.57
N ARG A 124 3.54 -7.47 -19.17
CA ARG A 124 3.54 -6.17 -18.50
C ARG A 124 2.17 -5.83 -17.95
N LEU A 125 2.15 -5.13 -16.82
CA LEU A 125 0.92 -4.71 -16.16
C LEU A 125 0.43 -3.36 -16.70
N PHE A 126 -0.88 -3.23 -16.85
CA PHE A 126 -1.55 -1.98 -17.21
C PHE A 126 -2.77 -1.76 -16.31
N ARG A 127 -3.14 -0.49 -16.10
CA ARG A 127 -4.23 -0.11 -15.21
C ARG A 127 -5.53 0.05 -15.96
N LYS A 128 -6.64 -0.44 -15.42
CA LYS A 128 -7.97 -0.04 -15.90
C LYS A 128 -8.20 1.46 -15.57
N PRO A 129 -8.68 2.28 -16.52
CA PRO A 129 -9.04 3.66 -16.24
C PRO A 129 -10.14 3.76 -15.18
#